data_AF-A0A9P0BAH8-F1
#
_entry.id   AF-A0A9P0BAH8-F1
#
_cell.length_a   1.000
_cell.length_b   1.000
_cell.length_c   1.000
_cell.angle_alpha   90.00
_cell.angle_beta   90.00
_cell.angle_gamma   90.00
#
_symmetry.space_group_name_H-M   'P 1'
#
loop_
_entity.id
_entity.type
_entity.pdbx_description
1 polymer ?
#
loop_
_entity_poly.entity_id
_entity_poly.type
_entity_poly.pdbx_seq_one_letter_code
_entity_poly.pdbx_strand_id
1 'polypeptide(L)'
;MAIHITLLIIALILIYYTSGEQQNSLTSRTVRTKYGDVSGVIVTLESKHLEPVEVFRGIPYASPPLGSLRFMPPVTGALWSGVKIADKFSPVCPQRLPDIANETAALKRMPRGRLEYLKRLLPYLQEQSEDCLYLNIYAPVQGM
;
A
#
# COMPACT_ATOMS: atom_id res chain seq x y z
N MET A 1 10.07 43.25 -16.60
CA MET A 1 10.58 42.60 -15.38
C MET A 1 9.58 41.63 -14.75
N ALA A 2 8.32 42.03 -14.47
CA ALA A 2 7.34 41.16 -13.81
C ALA A 2 6.98 39.86 -14.56
N ILE A 3 6.99 39.87 -15.90
CA ILE A 3 6.70 38.69 -16.74
C ILE A 3 7.82 37.64 -16.64
N HIS A 4 9.09 38.07 -16.57
CA HIS A 4 10.20 37.14 -16.40
C HIS A 4 10.22 36.51 -15.00
N ILE A 5 9.81 37.26 -13.97
CA ILE A 5 9.72 36.76 -12.59
C ILE A 5 8.61 35.72 -12.46
N THR A 6 7.44 35.97 -13.05
CA THR A 6 6.31 35.02 -13.02
C THR A 6 6.61 33.72 -13.77
N LEU A 7 7.27 33.80 -14.93
CA LEU A 7 7.73 32.61 -15.66
C LEU A 7 8.77 31.81 -14.88
N LEU A 8 9.68 32.48 -14.17
CA LEU A 8 10.69 31.81 -13.34
C LEU A 8 10.05 31.07 -12.15
N ILE A 9 9.03 31.66 -11.51
CA ILE A 9 8.29 31.03 -10.41
C ILE A 9 7.52 29.80 -10.90
N ILE A 10 6.84 29.89 -12.05
CA ILE A 10 6.12 28.74 -12.63
C ILE A 10 7.11 27.62 -12.97
N ALA A 11 8.27 27.94 -13.55
CA ALA A 11 9.29 26.95 -13.85
C ALA A 11 9.84 26.26 -12.58
N LEU A 12 10.10 27.03 -11.50
CA LEU A 12 10.55 26.47 -10.22
C LEU A 12 9.49 25.59 -9.57
N ILE A 13 8.21 25.96 -9.66
CA ILE A 13 7.09 25.16 -9.17
C ILE A 13 6.97 23.86 -9.98
N LEU A 14 7.09 23.91 -11.30
CA LEU A 14 7.09 22.72 -12.15
C LEU A 14 8.28 21.80 -11.83
N ILE A 15 9.48 22.35 -11.66
CA ILE A 15 10.67 21.59 -11.26
C ILE A 15 10.44 20.92 -9.89
N TYR A 16 9.89 21.65 -8.92
CA TYR A 16 9.53 21.11 -7.60
C TYR A 16 8.54 19.95 -7.71
N TYR A 17 7.47 20.08 -8.50
CA TYR A 17 6.51 18.99 -8.72
C TYR A 17 7.11 17.81 -9.49
N THR A 18 8.10 18.02 -10.36
CA THR A 18 8.81 16.92 -11.04
C THR A 18 9.83 16.21 -10.16
N SER A 19 10.28 16.85 -9.07
CA SER A 19 11.24 16.28 -8.11
C SER A 19 10.60 15.43 -7.01
N GLY A 20 9.33 15.04 -7.15
CA GLY A 20 8.73 14.03 -6.28
C GLY A 20 9.63 12.79 -6.21
N GLU A 21 10.05 12.41 -5.00
CA GLU A 21 11.00 11.32 -4.75
C GLU A 21 10.61 10.06 -5.55
N GLN A 22 11.41 9.71 -6.57
CA GLN A 22 11.49 8.33 -7.01
C GLN A 22 12.17 7.56 -5.88
N GLN A 23 11.37 6.94 -5.02
CA GLN A 23 11.87 5.95 -4.09
C GLN A 23 12.43 4.81 -4.95
N ASN A 24 13.76 4.77 -5.12
CA ASN A 24 14.50 3.74 -5.87
C ASN A 24 14.36 2.41 -5.11
N SER A 25 13.19 1.80 -5.25
CA SER A 25 12.87 0.53 -4.65
C SER A 25 13.47 -0.55 -5.54
N LEU A 26 14.48 -1.25 -5.03
CA LEU A 26 15.10 -2.37 -5.74
C LEU A 26 14.03 -3.44 -5.99
N THR A 27 13.88 -3.88 -7.24
CA THR A 27 12.96 -4.95 -7.60
C THR A 27 13.42 -6.27 -6.98
N SER A 28 12.52 -6.99 -6.31
CA SER A 28 12.79 -8.33 -5.78
C SER A 28 12.75 -9.37 -6.91
N ARG A 29 13.33 -10.54 -6.66
CA ARG A 29 13.29 -11.68 -7.59
C ARG A 29 11.85 -12.02 -7.99
N THR A 30 11.70 -12.57 -9.18
CA THR A 30 10.43 -13.16 -9.60
C THR A 30 10.22 -14.50 -8.91
N VAL A 31 9.10 -14.64 -8.20
CA VAL A 31 8.68 -15.86 -7.52
C VAL A 31 7.51 -16.48 -8.27
N ARG A 32 7.64 -17.75 -8.64
CA ARG A 32 6.56 -18.53 -9.25
C ARG A 32 5.58 -19.02 -8.19
N THR A 33 4.30 -18.71 -8.37
CA THR A 33 3.21 -19.24 -7.53
C THR A 33 2.39 -20.25 -8.33
N LYS A 34 1.42 -20.91 -7.67
CA LYS A 34 0.44 -21.77 -8.36
C LYS A 34 -0.49 -21.00 -9.32
N TYR A 35 -0.56 -19.68 -9.21
CA TYR A 35 -1.49 -18.84 -9.98
C TYR A 35 -0.82 -18.00 -11.07
N GLY A 36 0.50 -17.85 -11.00
CA GLY A 36 1.28 -17.02 -11.90
C GLY A 36 2.54 -16.49 -11.22
N ASP A 37 3.36 -15.77 -11.97
CA ASP A 37 4.63 -15.23 -11.48
C ASP A 37 4.39 -13.86 -10.80
N VAL A 38 5.13 -13.57 -9.72
CA VAL A 38 5.02 -12.34 -8.91
C VAL A 38 6.40 -11.74 -8.68
N SER A 39 6.52 -10.41 -8.72
CA SER A 39 7.73 -9.69 -8.30
C SER A 39 7.36 -8.58 -7.33
N GLY A 40 8.10 -8.48 -6.22
CA GLY A 40 7.91 -7.48 -5.18
C GLY A 40 9.03 -6.45 -5.16
N VAL A 41 9.35 -5.96 -3.97
CA VAL A 41 10.43 -5.00 -3.74
C VAL A 41 11.32 -5.40 -2.58
N ILE A 42 12.59 -5.01 -2.61
CA ILE A 42 13.50 -5.14 -1.48
C ILE A 42 13.42 -3.86 -0.65
N VAL A 43 13.13 -4.01 0.65
CA VAL A 43 13.08 -2.91 1.62
C VAL A 43 14.22 -3.08 2.62
N THR A 44 15.11 -2.10 2.66
CA THR A 44 16.15 -1.99 3.68
C THR A 44 15.56 -1.33 4.92
N LEU A 45 15.80 -1.91 6.09
CA LEU A 45 15.30 -1.39 7.36
C LEU A 45 16.27 -0.34 7.92
N GLU A 46 15.75 0.62 8.68
CA GLU A 46 16.55 1.66 9.37
C GLU A 46 17.28 1.09 10.61
N SER A 47 18.02 -0.01 10.41
CA SER A 47 18.84 -0.66 11.41
C SER A 47 20.02 -1.32 10.74
N LYS A 48 21.22 -1.10 11.28
CA LYS A 48 22.46 -1.73 10.79
C LYS A 48 22.55 -3.22 11.11
N HIS A 49 21.66 -3.74 11.95
CA HIS A 49 21.67 -5.12 12.42
C HIS A 49 20.56 -5.98 11.79
N LEU A 50 19.73 -5.38 10.93
CA LEU A 50 18.63 -6.09 10.29
C LEU A 50 18.92 -6.22 8.80
N GLU A 51 18.79 -7.44 8.30
CA GLU A 51 18.88 -7.72 6.87
C GLU A 51 17.71 -7.10 6.11
N PRO A 52 17.90 -6.76 4.82
CA PRO A 52 16.81 -6.33 3.96
C PRO A 52 15.71 -7.41 3.84
N VAL A 53 14.50 -6.96 3.52
CA VAL A 53 13.32 -7.83 3.40
C VAL A 53 12.78 -7.75 1.97
N GLU A 54 12.53 -8.90 1.37
CA GLU A 54 11.68 -9.01 0.18
C GLU A 54 10.22 -8.83 0.60
N VAL A 55 9.59 -7.80 0.05
CA VAL A 55 8.22 -7.40 0.37
C VAL A 55 7.35 -7.54 -0.87
N PHE A 56 6.31 -8.37 -0.75
CA PHE A 56 5.29 -8.56 -1.77
C PHE A 56 3.95 -8.10 -1.20
N ARG A 57 3.31 -7.14 -1.83
CA ARG A 57 2.06 -6.51 -1.38
C ARG A 57 0.95 -6.70 -2.40
N GLY A 58 -0.28 -6.90 -1.93
CA GLY A 58 -1.43 -6.99 -2.83
C GLY A 58 -1.45 -8.26 -3.69
N ILE A 59 -1.01 -9.40 -3.15
CA ILE A 59 -1.12 -10.70 -3.85
C ILE A 59 -2.55 -11.24 -3.65
N PRO A 60 -3.32 -11.49 -4.71
CA PRO A 60 -4.65 -12.07 -4.59
C PRO A 60 -4.54 -13.53 -4.15
N TYR A 61 -5.32 -13.91 -3.13
CA TYR A 61 -5.37 -15.30 -2.67
C TYR A 61 -6.72 -15.99 -2.96
N ALA A 62 -7.73 -15.22 -3.35
CA ALA A 62 -9.06 -15.68 -3.73
C ALA A 62 -9.65 -14.77 -4.81
N SER A 63 -10.72 -15.23 -5.48
CA SER A 63 -11.49 -14.35 -6.38
C SER A 63 -12.24 -13.28 -5.59
N PRO A 64 -12.47 -12.08 -6.17
CA PRO A 64 -13.20 -11.01 -5.50
C PRO A 64 -14.61 -11.45 -5.07
N PRO A 65 -15.04 -11.21 -3.81
CA PRO A 65 -16.34 -11.64 -3.29
C PRO A 65 -17.47 -10.70 -3.72
N LEU A 66 -17.54 -10.39 -5.01
CA LEU A 66 -18.47 -9.44 -5.61
C LEU A 66 -19.74 -10.14 -6.12
N GLY A 67 -20.85 -9.40 -6.18
CA GLY A 67 -22.09 -9.88 -6.81
C GLY A 67 -22.59 -11.20 -6.22
N SER A 68 -22.72 -12.23 -7.06
CA SER A 68 -23.18 -13.57 -6.65
C SER A 68 -22.21 -14.32 -5.73
N LEU A 69 -20.96 -13.86 -5.61
CA LEU A 69 -19.97 -14.43 -4.67
C LEU A 69 -20.06 -13.79 -3.28
N ARG A 70 -20.84 -12.71 -3.10
CA ARG A 70 -21.02 -12.11 -1.77
C ARG A 70 -21.74 -13.10 -0.85
N PHE A 71 -21.23 -13.25 0.37
CA PHE A 71 -21.72 -14.21 1.38
C PHE A 71 -21.54 -15.70 1.02
N MET A 72 -20.78 -15.99 -0.03
CA MET A 72 -20.34 -17.35 -0.35
C MET A 72 -18.93 -17.60 0.20
N PRO A 73 -18.54 -18.87 0.41
CA PRO A 73 -17.15 -19.20 0.71
C PRO A 73 -16.19 -18.64 -0.34
N PRO A 74 -14.99 -18.19 0.04
CA PRO A 74 -13.99 -17.73 -0.92
C PRO A 74 -13.66 -18.82 -1.94
N VAL A 75 -13.61 -18.43 -3.22
CA VAL A 75 -13.24 -19.33 -4.30
C VAL A 75 -11.83 -19.01 -4.79
N THR A 76 -11.18 -20.00 -5.41
CA THR A 76 -9.83 -19.86 -5.93
C THR A 76 -9.74 -18.72 -6.95
N GLY A 77 -8.66 -17.93 -6.89
CA GLY A 77 -8.42 -16.82 -7.82
C GLY A 77 -8.11 -17.28 -9.25
N ALA A 78 -8.31 -16.40 -10.23
CA ALA A 78 -7.94 -16.66 -11.61
C ALA A 78 -6.41 -16.74 -11.78
N LEU A 79 -5.96 -17.56 -12.74
CA LEU A 79 -4.57 -17.55 -13.20
C LEU A 79 -4.29 -16.25 -13.96
N TRP A 80 -3.07 -15.74 -13.87
CA TRP A 80 -2.61 -14.61 -14.69
C TRP A 80 -1.38 -14.97 -15.52
N SER A 81 -1.27 -14.34 -16.69
CA SER A 81 -0.08 -14.43 -17.55
C SER A 81 0.93 -13.33 -17.22
N GLY A 82 2.21 -13.61 -17.42
CA GLY A 82 3.28 -12.66 -17.14
C GLY A 82 3.57 -12.50 -15.65
N VAL A 83 4.28 -11.44 -15.29
CA VAL A 83 4.70 -11.15 -13.91
C VAL A 83 3.79 -10.09 -13.30
N LYS A 84 3.13 -10.43 -12.19
CA LYS A 84 2.38 -9.45 -11.39
C LYS A 84 3.33 -8.65 -10.51
N ILE A 85 3.30 -7.33 -10.64
CA ILE A 85 4.01 -6.42 -9.74
C ILE A 85 3.22 -6.29 -8.44
N ALA A 86 3.87 -6.63 -7.33
CA ALA A 86 3.32 -6.70 -5.97
C ALA A 86 4.10 -5.75 -5.05
N ASP A 87 4.17 -4.47 -5.42
CA ASP A 87 4.92 -3.41 -4.70
C ASP A 87 4.00 -2.50 -3.86
N LYS A 88 2.69 -2.57 -4.08
CA LYS A 88 1.67 -1.71 -3.47
C LYS A 88 0.62 -2.52 -2.72
N PHE A 89 0.10 -1.94 -1.65
CA PHE A 89 -1.05 -2.51 -0.96
C PHE A 89 -2.28 -2.47 -1.86
N SER A 90 -3.09 -3.52 -1.80
CA SER A 90 -4.44 -3.53 -2.39
C SER A 90 -5.43 -2.84 -1.44
N PRO A 91 -6.64 -2.48 -1.92
CA PRO A 91 -7.69 -1.92 -1.07
C PRO A 91 -8.00 -2.82 0.13
N VAL A 92 -8.25 -2.18 1.29
CA VAL A 92 -8.72 -2.91 2.47
C VAL A 92 -10.21 -3.24 2.35
N CYS A 93 -10.69 -4.20 3.14
CA CYS A 93 -12.11 -4.52 3.14
C CYS A 93 -12.97 -3.37 3.68
N PRO A 94 -14.25 -3.27 3.25
CA PRO A 94 -15.12 -2.19 3.67
C PRO A 94 -15.34 -2.21 5.18
N GLN A 95 -15.13 -1.06 5.82
CA GLN A 95 -15.25 -0.88 7.25
C GLN A 95 -15.69 0.55 7.58
N ARG A 96 -16.55 0.68 8.59
CA ARG A 96 -16.95 1.99 9.10
C ARG A 96 -15.87 2.52 10.04
N LEU A 97 -15.09 3.48 9.57
CA LEU A 97 -14.07 4.13 10.37
C LEU A 97 -14.69 5.13 11.38
N PRO A 98 -14.18 5.21 12.62
CA PRO A 98 -14.58 6.25 13.55
C PRO A 98 -14.21 7.64 13.02
N ASP A 99 -15.10 8.61 13.15
CA ASP A 99 -14.76 10.02 12.90
C ASP A 99 -13.88 10.54 14.05
N ILE A 100 -12.67 10.94 13.69
CA ILE A 100 -11.68 11.52 14.60
C ILE A 100 -11.26 12.94 14.18
N ALA A 101 -11.96 13.57 13.23
CA ALA A 101 -11.61 14.90 12.75
C ALA A 101 -11.62 15.94 13.89
N ASN A 102 -12.55 15.78 14.85
CA ASN A 102 -12.57 16.54 16.08
C ASN A 102 -12.02 15.70 17.25
N GLU A 103 -10.76 15.95 17.60
CA GLU A 103 -10.07 15.21 18.66
C GLU A 103 -10.74 15.34 20.03
N THR A 104 -11.20 16.54 20.39
CA THR A 104 -11.90 16.77 21.67
C THR A 104 -13.19 15.94 21.76
N ALA A 105 -13.94 15.84 20.67
CA ALA A 105 -15.13 15.00 20.59
C ALA A 105 -14.77 13.51 20.59
N ALA A 106 -13.70 13.11 19.88
CA ALA A 106 -13.22 11.74 19.85
C ALA A 106 -12.77 11.26 21.23
N LEU A 107 -12.04 12.09 21.98
CA LEU A 107 -11.56 11.77 23.34
C LEU A 107 -12.66 11.63 24.38
N LYS A 108 -13.87 12.15 24.12
CA LYS A 108 -15.05 11.86 24.95
C LYS A 108 -15.59 10.45 24.72
N ARG A 109 -15.29 9.83 23.57
CA ARG A 109 -15.82 8.52 23.13
C ARG A 109 -14.77 7.41 23.16
N MET A 110 -13.48 7.75 23.17
CA MET A 110 -12.39 6.76 23.18
C MET A 110 -11.16 7.23 23.99
N PRO A 111 -10.37 6.30 24.56
CA PRO A 111 -9.11 6.63 25.21
C PRO A 111 -8.07 7.24 24.25
N ARG A 112 -7.14 8.04 24.78
CA ARG A 112 -6.05 8.69 24.01
C ARG A 112 -5.25 7.70 23.15
N GLY A 113 -4.82 6.57 23.73
CA GLY A 113 -4.05 5.56 22.98
C GLY A 113 -4.81 4.97 21.79
N ARG A 114 -6.15 4.86 21.88
CA ARG A 114 -6.97 4.42 20.73
C ARG A 114 -7.04 5.49 19.64
N LEU A 115 -7.16 6.76 20.03
CA LEU A 115 -7.13 7.87 19.08
C LEU A 115 -5.79 7.92 18.32
N GLU A 116 -4.67 7.84 19.04
CA GLU A 116 -3.33 7.83 18.44
C GLU A 116 -3.12 6.63 17.50
N TYR A 117 -3.58 5.44 17.91
CA TYR A 117 -3.57 4.25 17.07
C TYR A 117 -4.36 4.46 15.77
N LEU A 118 -5.57 5.02 15.85
CA LEU A 118 -6.40 5.30 14.67
C LEU A 118 -5.75 6.35 13.77
N LYS A 119 -5.22 7.44 14.31
CA LYS A 119 -4.51 8.47 13.52
C LYS A 119 -3.38 7.86 12.68
N ARG A 120 -2.61 6.92 13.25
CA ARG A 120 -1.53 6.23 12.54
C ARG A 120 -2.04 5.32 11.41
N LEU A 121 -3.20 4.69 11.59
CA LEU A 121 -3.72 3.72 10.62
C LEU A 121 -4.59 4.32 9.54
N LEU A 122 -5.30 5.42 9.82
CA LEU A 122 -6.27 5.99 8.90
C LEU A 122 -5.76 6.19 7.46
N PRO A 123 -4.52 6.66 7.21
CA PRO A 123 -4.00 6.77 5.85
C PRO A 123 -4.04 5.45 5.06
N TYR A 124 -3.88 4.32 5.74
CA TYR A 124 -3.88 2.98 5.14
C TYR A 124 -5.30 2.38 4.99
N LEU A 125 -6.32 3.02 5.55
CA LEU A 125 -7.70 2.51 5.57
C LEU A 125 -8.64 3.31 4.65
N GLN A 126 -8.13 4.31 3.93
CA GLN A 126 -8.95 5.18 3.07
C GLN A 126 -9.44 4.46 1.82
N GLU A 127 -8.57 3.66 1.18
CA GLU A 127 -8.91 2.93 -0.02
C GLU A 127 -9.57 1.60 0.35
N GLN A 128 -10.90 1.56 0.24
CA GLN A 128 -11.71 0.40 0.57
C GLN A 128 -12.41 -0.15 -0.66
N SER A 129 -12.48 -1.46 -0.78
CA SER A 129 -13.21 -2.17 -1.84
C SER A 129 -13.72 -3.50 -1.31
N GLU A 130 -14.82 -4.01 -1.85
CA GLU A 130 -15.21 -5.41 -1.61
C GLU A 130 -14.25 -6.40 -2.28
N ASP A 131 -13.57 -5.97 -3.35
CA ASP A 131 -12.39 -6.66 -3.86
C ASP A 131 -11.20 -6.37 -2.94
N CYS A 132 -11.10 -7.13 -1.84
CA CYS A 132 -10.10 -6.95 -0.79
C CYS A 132 -9.40 -8.26 -0.35
N LEU A 133 -9.58 -9.37 -1.08
CA LEU A 133 -9.00 -10.67 -0.71
C LEU A 133 -7.54 -10.80 -1.18
N TYR A 134 -6.69 -9.95 -0.59
CA TYR A 134 -5.26 -9.87 -0.86
C TYR A 134 -4.45 -10.14 0.41
N LEU A 135 -3.23 -10.64 0.22
CA LEU A 135 -2.26 -10.82 1.29
C LEU A 135 -0.94 -10.11 0.96
N ASN A 136 -0.16 -9.91 2.00
CA ASN A 136 1.18 -9.34 1.91
C ASN A 136 2.18 -10.34 2.51
N ILE A 137 3.34 -10.51 1.88
CA ILE A 137 4.41 -11.43 2.28
C ILE A 137 5.67 -10.61 2.54
N TYR A 138 6.31 -10.88 3.67
CA TYR A 138 7.57 -10.27 4.10
C TYR A 138 8.54 -11.41 4.39
N ALA A 139 9.57 -11.55 3.57
CA ALA A 139 10.57 -12.60 3.71
C ALA A 139 11.96 -11.95 3.80
N PRO A 140 12.84 -12.36 4.75
CA PRO A 140 14.23 -11.91 4.73
C PRO A 140 14.86 -12.21 3.37
N VAL A 141 15.68 -11.30 2.85
CA VAL A 141 16.44 -11.56 1.62
C VAL A 141 17.33 -12.78 1.84
N GLN A 142 17.14 -13.81 1.02
CA GLN A 142 17.93 -15.03 1.10
C GLN A 142 19.23 -14.84 0.32
N GLY A 143 20.33 -14.56 1.05
CA GLY A 143 21.71 -14.61 0.56
C GLY A 143 22.01 -13.64 -0.59
N MET A 144 22.76 -12.58 -0.30
CA MET A 144 23.64 -11.97 -1.31
C MET A 144 24.88 -12.83 -1.51
#